data_AF-A0A7U0NA04-F1
#
_entry.id   AF-A0A7U0NA04-F1
#
_cell.length_a   1.000
_cell.length_b   1.000
_cell.length_c   1.000
_cell.angle_alpha   90.00
_cell.angle_beta   90.00
_cell.angle_gamma   90.00
#
_symmetry.space_group_name_H-M   'P 1'
#
loop_
_entity.id
_entity.type
_entity.pdbx_description
1 polymer ?
#
loop_
_entity_poly.entity_id
_entity_poly.type
_entity_poly.pdbx_seq_one_letter_code
_entity_poly.pdbx_strand_id
1 'polypeptide(L)'
;MDNNHQKFDSQSIANRVRELFVHYGIGKRQHAKELSRILDLSFSHAHRKLKGQSPWTLEQINNVAAALGETPSAIVDLGTENDISAQTIARDAIFYVGGAELACVGYIGHELVGGRTSEYVALQQAGQWCVYRADDAPQGQRYSVELIEVRPAAVEDERLSIAVLDDSHQAADELTKYLNGRGFHAVAFYDVSSFCLALQQSLFDGYVVDWLIGQETADQCIETIRASDNPDAPVLVLTGQLGTDQRESEIARAMRDYDVLGPYEKPVRLHVIEAALLRCFNL
;
A
#
# COMPACT_ATOMS: atom_id res chain seq x y z
N MET A 1 -40.25 -2.32 -15.48
CA MET A 1 -39.73 -2.80 -16.77
C MET A 1 -38.88 -1.65 -17.28
N ASP A 2 -37.64 -1.62 -16.83
CA ASP A 2 -36.85 -0.40 -16.86
C ASP A 2 -35.90 -0.48 -18.05
N ASN A 3 -36.31 0.13 -19.16
CA ASN A 3 -35.48 0.28 -20.35
C ASN A 3 -34.41 1.34 -20.07
N ASN A 4 -33.28 0.90 -19.52
CA ASN A 4 -32.07 1.68 -19.33
C ASN A 4 -31.43 1.99 -20.69
N HIS A 5 -31.91 3.02 -21.40
CA HIS A 5 -31.21 3.54 -22.57
C HIS A 5 -30.07 4.44 -22.11
N GLN A 6 -28.87 3.86 -21.98
CA GLN A 6 -27.62 4.62 -22.05
C GLN A 6 -27.63 5.41 -23.38
N LYS A 7 -27.91 6.71 -23.30
CA LYS A 7 -27.79 7.62 -24.45
C LYS A 7 -26.31 7.90 -24.67
N PHE A 8 -25.69 7.12 -25.54
CA PHE A 8 -24.39 7.48 -26.08
C PHE A 8 -24.51 8.77 -26.91
N ASP A 9 -23.55 9.68 -26.80
CA ASP A 9 -23.51 10.86 -27.67
C ASP A 9 -23.33 10.40 -29.13
N SER A 10 -24.41 10.54 -29.89
CA SER A 10 -24.49 10.05 -31.27
C SER A 10 -23.56 10.82 -32.20
N GLN A 11 -23.17 12.04 -31.84
CA GLN A 11 -22.21 12.83 -32.59
C GLN A 11 -20.79 12.32 -32.38
N SER A 12 -20.40 12.03 -31.13
CA SER A 12 -19.10 11.47 -30.80
C SER A 12 -18.86 10.11 -31.47
N ILE A 13 -19.84 9.20 -31.39
CA ILE A 13 -19.76 7.90 -32.09
C ILE A 13 -19.63 8.10 -33.61
N ALA A 14 -20.40 9.03 -34.18
CA ALA A 14 -20.36 9.29 -35.61
C ALA A 14 -19.02 9.89 -36.08
N ASN A 15 -18.33 10.66 -35.23
CA ASN A 15 -16.97 11.14 -35.50
C ASN A 15 -15.99 9.97 -35.47
N ARG A 16 -16.07 9.14 -34.43
CA ARG A 16 -15.15 8.02 -34.23
C ARG A 16 -15.21 6.98 -35.35
N VAL A 17 -16.42 6.62 -35.77
CA VAL A 17 -16.61 5.70 -36.91
C VAL A 17 -16.01 6.28 -38.20
N ARG A 18 -16.06 7.60 -38.41
CA ARG A 18 -15.44 8.23 -39.60
C ARG A 18 -13.92 8.21 -39.54
N GLU A 19 -13.33 8.40 -38.36
CA GLU A 19 -11.88 8.31 -38.14
C GLU A 19 -11.38 6.90 -38.40
N LEU A 20 -12.04 5.89 -37.82
CA LEU A 20 -11.72 4.48 -38.05
C LEU A 20 -11.84 4.14 -39.53
N PHE A 21 -12.90 4.56 -40.22
CA PHE A 21 -13.00 4.34 -41.66
C PHE A 21 -11.84 4.95 -42.45
N VAL A 22 -11.39 6.15 -42.10
CA VAL A 22 -10.20 6.75 -42.73
C VAL A 22 -8.93 5.94 -42.41
N HIS A 23 -8.77 5.49 -41.17
CA HIS A 23 -7.65 4.66 -40.74
C HIS A 23 -7.54 3.37 -41.55
N TYR A 24 -8.67 2.71 -41.81
CA TYR A 24 -8.78 1.50 -42.64
C TYR A 24 -8.81 1.78 -44.16
N GLY A 25 -8.46 3.00 -44.59
CA GLY A 25 -8.33 3.36 -46.01
C GLY A 25 -9.65 3.60 -46.75
N ILE A 26 -10.78 3.65 -46.04
CA ILE A 26 -12.08 3.94 -46.63
C ILE A 26 -12.20 5.46 -46.81
N GLY A 27 -12.23 5.90 -48.07
CA GLY A 27 -12.30 7.33 -48.40
C GLY A 27 -13.61 7.97 -47.92
N LYS A 28 -13.58 9.26 -47.54
CA LYS A 28 -14.74 10.01 -47.01
C LYS A 28 -16.01 9.92 -47.86
N ARG A 29 -15.88 9.82 -49.18
CA ARG A 29 -17.01 9.68 -50.12
C ARG A 29 -17.69 8.30 -50.07
N GLN A 30 -17.00 7.30 -49.50
CA GLN A 30 -17.45 5.91 -49.41
C GLN A 30 -18.02 5.56 -48.02
N HIS A 31 -17.84 6.42 -47.00
CA HIS A 31 -18.26 6.14 -45.62
C HIS A 31 -19.74 5.77 -45.49
N ALA A 32 -20.64 6.51 -46.13
CA ALA A 32 -22.07 6.23 -46.07
C ALA A 32 -22.44 4.92 -46.79
N LYS A 33 -21.71 4.57 -47.85
CA LYS A 33 -21.89 3.30 -48.57
C LYS A 33 -21.40 2.12 -47.72
N GLU A 34 -20.25 2.30 -47.07
CA GLU A 34 -19.65 1.26 -46.24
C GLU A 34 -20.45 1.02 -44.95
N LEU A 35 -20.90 2.08 -44.29
CA LEU A 35 -21.76 1.96 -43.12
C LEU A 35 -23.12 1.32 -43.47
N SER A 36 -23.68 1.67 -44.63
CA SER A 36 -24.91 1.05 -45.16
C SER A 36 -24.74 -0.46 -45.35
N ARG A 37 -23.59 -0.89 -45.86
CA ARG A 37 -23.24 -2.32 -46.04
C ARG A 37 -23.09 -3.05 -44.70
N ILE A 38 -22.40 -2.46 -43.74
CA ILE A 38 -22.13 -3.09 -42.42
C ILE A 38 -23.42 -3.24 -41.60
N LEU A 39 -24.25 -2.20 -41.57
CA LEU A 39 -25.43 -2.15 -40.70
C LEU A 39 -26.74 -2.58 -41.38
N ASP A 40 -26.68 -2.99 -42.65
CA ASP A 40 -27.86 -3.28 -43.49
C ASP A 40 -28.91 -2.15 -43.45
N LEU A 41 -28.43 -0.91 -43.65
CA LEU A 41 -29.26 0.30 -43.61
C LEU A 41 -29.35 0.94 -44.99
N SER A 42 -30.44 1.68 -45.24
CA SER A 42 -30.50 2.55 -46.42
C SER A 42 -29.41 3.62 -46.39
N PHE A 43 -28.92 4.01 -47.57
CA PHE A 43 -27.87 5.02 -47.71
C PHE A 43 -28.19 6.32 -46.99
N SER A 44 -29.43 6.80 -47.10
CA SER A 44 -29.89 8.01 -46.41
C SER A 44 -29.86 7.87 -44.89
N HIS A 45 -30.14 6.67 -44.36
CA HIS A 45 -30.10 6.42 -42.92
C HIS A 45 -28.67 6.31 -42.38
N ALA A 46 -27.78 5.64 -43.13
CA ALA A 46 -26.35 5.59 -42.82
C ALA A 46 -25.72 7.00 -42.81
N HIS A 47 -26.07 7.84 -43.79
CA HIS A 47 -25.59 9.22 -43.85
C HIS A 47 -26.08 10.07 -42.67
N ARG A 48 -27.34 9.90 -42.27
CA ARG A 48 -27.93 10.58 -41.11
C ARG A 48 -27.24 10.16 -39.80
N LYS A 49 -26.85 8.89 -39.66
CA LYS A 49 -26.05 8.39 -38.53
C LYS A 49 -24.64 8.97 -38.49
N LEU A 50 -23.93 9.01 -39.62
CA LEU A 50 -22.59 9.62 -39.71
C LEU A 50 -22.57 11.12 -39.44
N LYS A 51 -23.72 11.79 -39.53
CA LYS A 51 -23.92 13.20 -39.13
C LYS A 51 -24.36 13.37 -37.68
N GLY A 52 -24.45 12.31 -36.87
CA GLY A 52 -24.95 12.36 -35.50
C GLY A 52 -26.45 12.64 -35.37
N GLN A 53 -27.20 12.66 -36.48
CA GLN A 53 -28.63 13.00 -36.53
C GLN A 53 -29.54 11.81 -36.25
N SER A 54 -28.99 10.67 -35.82
CA SER A 54 -29.74 9.46 -35.47
C SER A 54 -29.04 8.69 -34.37
N PRO A 55 -29.78 8.15 -33.39
CA PRO A 55 -29.21 7.47 -32.24
C PRO A 55 -28.50 6.18 -32.68
N TRP A 56 -27.38 5.88 -32.02
CA TRP A 56 -26.66 4.62 -32.18
C TRP A 56 -27.13 3.61 -31.13
N THR A 57 -27.36 2.36 -31.55
CA THR A 57 -27.61 1.26 -30.62
C THR A 57 -26.31 0.50 -30.35
N LEU A 58 -26.24 -0.18 -29.20
CA LEU A 58 -25.09 -1.00 -28.83
C LEU A 58 -24.81 -2.10 -29.87
N GLU A 59 -25.87 -2.72 -30.41
CA GLU A 59 -25.77 -3.71 -31.49
C GLU A 59 -25.10 -3.14 -32.76
N GLN A 60 -25.45 -1.91 -33.14
CA GLN A 60 -24.83 -1.25 -34.30
C GLN A 60 -23.36 -0.92 -34.06
N ILE A 61 -23.01 -0.50 -32.85
CA ILE A 61 -21.62 -0.26 -32.44
C ILE A 61 -20.83 -1.56 -32.53
N ASN A 62 -21.36 -2.66 -31.99
CA ASN A 62 -20.73 -3.97 -32.04
C ASN A 62 -20.53 -4.46 -33.49
N ASN A 63 -21.52 -4.27 -34.36
CA ASN A 63 -21.42 -4.70 -35.76
C ASN A 63 -20.36 -3.92 -36.55
N VAL A 64 -20.24 -2.61 -36.29
CA VAL A 64 -19.17 -1.79 -36.91
C VAL A 64 -17.80 -2.23 -36.38
N ALA A 65 -17.66 -2.43 -35.07
CA ALA A 65 -16.42 -2.87 -34.45
C ALA A 65 -15.97 -4.22 -35.04
N ALA A 66 -16.87 -5.21 -35.08
CA ALA A 66 -16.59 -6.53 -35.64
C ALA A 66 -16.20 -6.47 -37.12
N ALA A 67 -16.84 -5.61 -37.92
CA ALA A 67 -16.51 -5.47 -39.34
C ALA A 67 -15.14 -4.84 -39.60
N LEU A 68 -14.63 -4.03 -38.67
CA LEU A 68 -13.31 -3.41 -38.74
C LEU A 68 -12.23 -4.24 -38.02
N GLY A 69 -12.61 -5.29 -37.27
CA GLY A 69 -11.68 -6.07 -36.43
C GLY A 69 -11.30 -5.36 -35.12
N GLU A 70 -12.13 -4.42 -34.68
CA GLU A 70 -11.93 -3.60 -33.49
C GLU A 70 -12.84 -4.03 -32.32
N THR A 71 -12.53 -3.56 -31.11
CA THR A 71 -13.42 -3.75 -29.96
C THR A 71 -14.50 -2.65 -29.91
N PRO A 72 -15.70 -2.93 -29.37
CA PRO A 72 -16.74 -1.90 -29.20
C PRO A 72 -16.28 -0.68 -28.38
N SER A 73 -15.33 -0.88 -27.44
CA SER A 73 -14.73 0.21 -26.66
C SER A 73 -13.99 1.23 -27.52
N ALA A 74 -13.35 0.81 -28.63
CA ALA A 74 -12.65 1.72 -29.54
C ALA A 74 -13.59 2.71 -30.25
N ILE A 75 -14.89 2.40 -30.32
CA ILE A 75 -15.94 3.25 -30.91
C ILE A 75 -16.66 4.09 -29.85
N VAL A 76 -16.77 3.56 -28.63
CA VAL A 76 -17.52 4.17 -27.52
C VAL A 76 -16.65 5.12 -26.69
N ASP A 77 -15.33 5.13 -26.88
CA ASP A 77 -14.43 6.02 -26.14
C ASP A 77 -14.83 7.49 -26.29
N LEU A 78 -15.55 7.95 -25.27
CA LEU A 78 -16.10 9.27 -25.11
C LEU A 78 -15.00 10.13 -24.49
N GLY A 79 -14.28 10.89 -25.33
CA GLY A 79 -13.60 12.09 -24.87
C GLY A 79 -12.07 12.10 -24.86
N THR A 80 -11.40 11.17 -25.53
CA THR A 80 -9.92 11.14 -25.57
C THR A 80 -9.35 11.19 -26.98
N GLU A 81 -9.87 12.05 -27.85
CA GLU A 81 -9.14 12.44 -29.07
C GLU A 81 -9.11 13.95 -29.23
N ASN A 82 -8.10 14.55 -28.58
CA ASN A 82 -7.14 15.43 -29.25
C ASN A 82 -6.00 15.74 -28.27
N ASP A 83 -5.04 14.83 -28.14
CA ASP A 83 -3.63 15.24 -28.21
C ASP A 83 -2.78 14.02 -28.55
N ILE A 84 -2.38 14.01 -29.83
CA ILE A 84 -1.18 13.41 -30.40
C ILE A 84 -0.22 12.90 -29.33
N SER A 85 -0.21 11.59 -29.05
CA SER A 85 0.95 10.82 -28.58
C SER A 85 2.03 11.63 -27.84
N ALA A 86 1.69 12.32 -26.76
CA ALA A 86 2.68 12.70 -25.77
C ALA A 86 2.81 11.45 -24.92
N GLN A 87 3.84 10.64 -25.18
CA GLN A 87 4.13 9.48 -24.34
C GLN A 87 4.27 9.98 -22.91
N THR A 88 3.29 9.67 -22.08
CA THR A 88 3.35 9.94 -20.66
C THR A 88 4.41 9.02 -20.07
N ILE A 89 5.47 9.60 -19.51
CA ILE A 89 6.61 8.84 -19.00
C ILE A 89 6.48 8.74 -17.48
N ALA A 90 6.50 7.51 -16.97
CA ALA A 90 6.63 7.26 -15.55
C ALA A 90 8.00 7.75 -15.05
N ARG A 91 7.99 8.63 -14.05
CA ARG A 91 9.19 9.22 -13.43
C ARG A 91 9.06 9.16 -11.92
N ASP A 92 10.13 8.76 -11.25
CA ASP A 92 10.24 8.94 -9.80
C ASP A 92 10.17 10.44 -9.48
N ALA A 93 9.31 10.79 -8.53
CA ALA A 93 9.03 12.17 -8.18
C ALA A 93 8.71 12.32 -6.68
N ILE A 94 8.71 13.56 -6.21
CA ILE A 94 8.17 13.92 -4.89
C ILE A 94 6.86 14.66 -5.09
N PHE A 95 5.80 14.16 -4.48
CA PHE A 95 4.50 14.81 -4.45
C PHE A 95 4.38 15.69 -3.20
N TYR A 96 4.27 16.99 -3.43
CA TYR A 96 4.08 18.00 -2.39
C TYR A 96 2.59 18.31 -2.25
N VAL A 97 2.01 17.91 -1.11
CA VAL A 97 0.59 18.12 -0.82
C VAL A 97 0.37 18.41 0.65
N GLY A 98 -0.33 19.51 0.97
CA GLY A 98 -0.69 19.85 2.35
C GLY A 98 0.50 20.02 3.31
N GLY A 99 1.67 20.42 2.79
CA GLY A 99 2.90 20.55 3.59
C GLY A 99 3.66 19.25 3.84
N ALA A 100 3.19 18.12 3.29
CA ALA A 100 3.89 16.85 3.30
C ALA A 100 4.63 16.61 1.98
N GLU A 101 5.72 15.84 2.06
CA GLU A 101 6.51 15.37 0.92
C GLU A 101 6.37 13.86 0.82
N LEU A 102 5.81 13.37 -0.29
CA LEU A 102 5.56 11.96 -0.51
C LEU A 102 6.34 11.46 -1.72
N ALA A 103 7.14 10.41 -1.55
CA ALA A 103 7.73 9.73 -2.70
C ALA A 103 6.61 9.12 -3.57
N CYS A 104 6.68 9.34 -4.87
CA CYS A 104 5.67 8.87 -5.81
C CYS A 104 6.28 8.56 -7.19
N VAL A 105 5.48 7.93 -8.05
CA VAL A 105 5.74 7.87 -9.48
C VAL A 105 4.75 8.81 -10.17
N GLY A 106 5.27 9.85 -10.79
CA GLY A 106 4.50 10.77 -11.63
C GLY A 106 4.51 10.30 -13.07
N TYR A 107 3.33 10.14 -13.67
CA TYR A 107 3.18 9.91 -15.10
C TYR A 107 3.07 11.28 -15.77
N ILE A 108 4.23 11.75 -16.28
CA ILE A 108 4.41 13.12 -16.74
C ILE A 108 4.29 13.18 -18.25
N GLY A 109 3.39 14.06 -18.72
CA GLY A 109 3.10 14.28 -20.12
C GLY A 109 3.82 15.52 -20.68
N HIS A 110 3.11 16.26 -21.54
CA HIS A 110 3.67 17.38 -22.28
C HIS A 110 3.80 18.66 -21.44
N GLU A 111 4.64 19.59 -21.90
CA GLU A 111 4.77 20.92 -21.31
C GLU A 111 3.47 21.72 -21.49
N LEU A 112 2.95 22.29 -20.41
CA LEU A 112 1.76 23.12 -20.40
C LEU A 112 2.08 24.53 -20.91
N VAL A 113 1.90 24.73 -22.21
CA VAL A 113 2.11 26.04 -22.88
C VAL A 113 0.77 26.71 -23.20
N GLY A 114 0.73 28.04 -23.19
CA GLY A 114 -0.38 28.80 -23.77
C GLY A 114 -1.66 28.83 -22.93
N GLY A 115 -1.55 28.83 -21.61
CA GLY A 115 -2.70 28.97 -20.71
C GLY A 115 -3.50 27.67 -20.47
N ARG A 116 -2.99 26.52 -20.91
CA ARG A 116 -3.51 25.21 -20.49
C ARG A 116 -3.35 25.06 -18.97
N THR A 117 -4.41 24.61 -18.31
CA THR A 117 -4.41 24.36 -16.86
C THR A 117 -4.57 22.88 -16.57
N SER A 118 -3.89 22.41 -15.53
CA SER A 118 -4.05 21.08 -14.96
C SER A 118 -4.18 21.26 -13.45
N GLU A 119 -4.92 20.37 -12.77
CA GLU A 119 -5.04 20.43 -11.31
C GLU A 119 -3.68 20.16 -10.63
N TYR A 120 -2.93 19.22 -11.19
CA TYR A 120 -1.57 18.88 -10.77
C TYR A 120 -0.59 19.13 -11.92
N VAL A 121 0.59 19.63 -11.55
CA VAL A 121 1.67 19.94 -12.48
C VAL A 121 2.98 19.35 -11.98
N ALA A 122 3.79 18.87 -12.91
CA ALA A 122 5.15 18.44 -12.63
C ALA A 122 6.13 19.53 -13.02
N LEU A 123 7.18 19.70 -12.21
CA LEU A 123 8.32 20.56 -12.45
C LEU A 123 9.60 19.75 -12.26
N GLN A 124 10.62 20.05 -13.05
CA GLN A 124 11.96 19.50 -12.83
C GLN A 124 12.79 20.52 -12.04
N GLN A 125 13.21 20.15 -10.82
CA GLN A 125 13.95 21.01 -9.90
C GLN A 125 15.19 20.27 -9.42
N ALA A 126 16.37 20.89 -9.55
CA ALA A 126 17.65 20.30 -9.13
C ALA A 126 17.88 18.86 -9.65
N GLY A 127 17.33 18.50 -10.81
CA GLY A 127 17.44 17.16 -11.41
C GLY A 127 16.39 16.15 -10.93
N GLN A 128 15.52 16.52 -10.00
CA GLN A 128 14.43 15.70 -9.47
C GLN A 128 13.08 16.19 -9.98
N TRP A 129 12.15 15.26 -10.21
CA TRP A 129 10.78 15.61 -10.54
C TRP A 129 9.98 15.89 -9.28
N CYS A 130 9.23 16.98 -9.29
CA CYS A 130 8.36 17.38 -8.19
C CYS A 130 6.95 17.59 -8.75
N VAL A 131 5.95 17.01 -8.11
CA VAL A 131 4.53 17.17 -8.44
C VAL A 131 3.89 18.06 -7.39
N TYR A 132 3.13 19.06 -7.85
CA TYR A 132 2.41 20.00 -7.00
C TYR A 132 0.98 20.15 -7.49
N ARG A 133 0.10 20.61 -6.60
CA ARG A 133 -1.12 21.28 -7.06
C ARG A 133 -0.74 22.58 -7.77
N ALA A 134 -1.42 22.92 -8.86
CA ALA A 134 -1.03 24.04 -9.73
C ALA A 134 -0.95 25.41 -9.03
N ASP A 135 -1.76 25.61 -7.99
CA ASP A 135 -1.79 26.84 -7.17
C ASP A 135 -0.62 26.91 -6.17
N ASP A 136 -0.13 25.75 -5.71
CA ASP A 136 0.98 25.63 -4.76
C ASP A 136 2.34 25.49 -5.47
N ALA A 137 2.32 25.27 -6.78
CA ALA A 137 3.50 25.03 -7.58
C ALA A 137 4.39 26.28 -7.71
N PRO A 138 5.70 26.16 -7.47
CA PRO A 138 6.67 27.22 -7.75
C PRO A 138 6.64 27.71 -9.21
N GLN A 139 7.31 28.83 -9.47
CA GLN A 139 7.51 29.31 -10.85
C GLN A 139 8.50 28.41 -11.59
N GLY A 140 8.21 28.09 -12.85
CA GLY A 140 9.05 27.22 -13.68
C GLY A 140 8.28 26.62 -14.86
N GLN A 141 8.97 25.80 -15.66
CA GLN A 141 8.35 25.01 -16.71
C GLN A 141 7.45 23.94 -16.09
N ARG A 142 6.19 23.91 -16.51
CA ARG A 142 5.15 23.05 -15.96
C ARG A 142 4.78 21.99 -16.98
N TYR A 143 4.67 20.75 -16.53
CA TYR A 143 4.28 19.61 -17.35
C TYR A 143 2.97 19.03 -16.84
N SER A 144 2.16 18.46 -17.73
CA SER A 144 0.93 17.77 -17.37
C SER A 144 1.23 16.53 -16.53
N VAL A 145 0.37 16.24 -15.56
CA VAL A 145 0.43 15.04 -14.74
C VAL A 145 -0.87 14.28 -14.95
N GLU A 146 -0.78 13.07 -15.50
CA GLU A 146 -1.95 12.26 -15.84
C GLU A 146 -2.30 11.26 -14.73
N LEU A 147 -1.27 10.77 -14.03
CA LEU A 147 -1.42 9.85 -12.91
C LEU A 147 -0.32 10.13 -11.87
N ILE A 148 -0.71 10.10 -10.60
CA ILE A 148 0.20 10.11 -9.46
C ILE A 148 0.01 8.79 -8.74
N GLU A 149 1.05 7.96 -8.73
CA GLU A 149 1.07 6.70 -8.01
C GLU A 149 1.88 6.86 -6.71
N VAL A 150 1.18 6.94 -5.58
CA VAL A 150 1.82 6.90 -4.25
C VAL A 150 1.87 5.45 -3.81
N ARG A 151 3.07 4.92 -3.62
CA ARG A 151 3.28 3.57 -3.05
C ARG A 151 3.65 3.73 -1.59
N PRO A 152 2.76 3.37 -0.64
CA PRO A 152 3.13 3.32 0.76
C PRO A 152 4.25 2.29 0.91
N ALA A 153 5.43 2.72 1.38
CA ALA A 153 6.37 1.78 1.94
C ALA A 153 5.78 1.29 3.27
N ALA A 154 5.89 -0.02 3.54
CA ALA A 154 5.72 -0.49 4.90
C ALA A 154 6.81 0.22 5.72
N VAL A 155 6.40 1.17 6.55
CA VAL A 155 7.28 1.67 7.61
C VAL A 155 7.30 0.54 8.61
N GLU A 156 8.24 -0.38 8.45
CA GLU A 156 8.57 -1.32 9.52
C GLU A 156 8.94 -0.46 10.73
N ASP A 157 8.28 -0.69 11.86
CA ASP A 157 8.70 -0.07 13.11
C ASP A 157 10.09 -0.65 13.42
N GLU A 158 11.15 0.10 13.07
CA GLU A 158 12.55 -0.36 13.23
C GLU A 158 12.94 -0.58 14.69
N ARG A 159 12.05 -0.26 15.64
CA ARG A 159 12.27 -0.52 17.06
C ARG A 159 12.17 -2.01 17.34
N LEU A 160 13.14 -2.51 18.10
CA LEU A 160 13.13 -3.89 18.57
C LEU A 160 11.88 -4.17 19.41
N SER A 161 11.16 -5.22 19.02
CA SER A 161 9.91 -5.67 19.62
C SER A 161 10.18 -6.55 20.84
N ILE A 162 9.74 -6.13 22.02
CA ILE A 162 10.01 -6.83 23.28
C ILE A 162 8.69 -7.29 23.92
N ALA A 163 8.55 -8.60 24.16
CA ALA A 163 7.41 -9.12 24.91
C ALA A 163 7.73 -9.21 26.41
N VAL A 164 6.86 -8.68 27.25
CA VAL A 164 6.97 -8.69 28.72
C VAL A 164 5.85 -9.57 29.28
N LEU A 165 6.18 -10.66 29.96
CA LEU A 165 5.23 -11.56 30.61
C LEU A 165 5.37 -11.50 32.14
N ASP A 166 4.35 -10.99 32.83
CA ASP A 166 4.31 -10.88 34.30
C ASP A 166 2.84 -10.83 34.76
N ASP A 167 2.45 -11.65 35.74
CA ASP A 167 1.08 -11.67 36.26
C ASP A 167 0.70 -10.41 37.06
N SER A 168 1.70 -9.64 37.48
CA SER A 168 1.52 -8.30 38.03
C SER A 168 1.33 -7.29 36.89
N HIS A 169 0.06 -6.96 36.61
CA HIS A 169 -0.31 -5.91 35.67
C HIS A 169 0.49 -4.62 35.86
N GLN A 170 0.63 -4.17 37.11
CA GLN A 170 1.38 -2.97 37.43
C GLN A 170 2.86 -3.08 37.01
N ALA A 171 3.53 -4.19 37.34
CA ALA A 171 4.95 -4.35 37.03
C ALA A 171 5.18 -4.48 35.51
N ALA A 172 4.31 -5.25 34.82
CA ALA A 172 4.39 -5.43 33.37
C ALA A 172 4.17 -4.10 32.62
N ASP A 173 3.15 -3.34 33.02
CA ASP A 173 2.84 -2.03 32.42
C ASP A 173 3.93 -1.00 32.68
N GLU A 174 4.48 -0.96 33.91
CA GLU A 174 5.58 -0.05 34.26
C GLU A 174 6.84 -0.34 33.43
N LEU A 175 7.22 -1.62 33.29
CA LEU A 175 8.38 -2.02 32.48
C LEU A 175 8.13 -1.73 30.99
N THR A 176 6.95 -2.05 30.48
CA THR A 176 6.57 -1.82 29.08
C THR A 176 6.58 -0.33 28.74
N LYS A 177 5.99 0.51 29.60
CA LYS A 177 6.00 1.96 29.44
C LYS A 177 7.42 2.52 29.45
N TYR A 178 8.28 2.00 30.33
CA TYR A 178 9.67 2.41 30.41
C TYR A 178 10.42 2.06 29.12
N LEU A 179 10.36 0.81 28.66
CA LEU A 179 11.05 0.34 27.45
C LEU A 179 10.58 1.07 26.18
N ASN A 180 9.27 1.32 26.05
CA ASN A 180 8.73 2.13 24.95
C ASN A 180 9.30 3.56 24.95
N GLY A 181 9.52 4.15 26.13
CA GLY A 181 10.20 5.43 26.28
C GLY A 181 11.70 5.42 25.97
N ARG A 182 12.29 4.24 25.77
CA ARG A 182 13.73 4.01 25.47
C ARG A 182 14.00 3.56 24.04
N GLY A 183 13.00 3.61 23.16
CA GLY A 183 13.16 3.25 21.75
C GLY A 183 12.94 1.78 21.42
N PHE A 184 12.40 1.00 22.36
CA PHE A 184 11.86 -0.33 22.07
C PHE A 184 10.38 -0.24 21.68
N HIS A 185 9.84 -1.30 21.07
CA HIS A 185 8.41 -1.55 20.96
C HIS A 185 8.03 -2.66 21.94
N ALA A 186 7.66 -2.30 23.17
CA ALA A 186 7.36 -3.28 24.22
C ALA A 186 5.85 -3.55 24.33
N VAL A 187 5.47 -4.81 24.56
CA VAL A 187 4.09 -5.28 24.75
C VAL A 187 3.99 -6.14 26.01
N ALA A 188 3.01 -5.85 26.87
CA ALA A 188 2.76 -6.59 28.11
C ALA A 188 1.76 -7.73 27.92
N PHE A 189 2.02 -8.85 28.59
CA PHE A 189 1.18 -10.03 28.72
C PHE A 189 1.09 -10.40 30.19
N TYR A 190 -0.10 -10.80 30.63
CA TYR A 190 -0.40 -11.04 32.05
C TYR A 190 -0.71 -12.50 32.36
N ASP A 191 -0.76 -13.32 31.32
CA ASP A 191 -1.07 -14.74 31.40
C ASP A 191 -0.36 -15.49 30.27
N VAL A 192 -0.09 -16.76 30.50
CA VAL A 192 0.63 -17.63 29.55
C VAL A 192 -0.15 -17.81 28.24
N SER A 193 -1.49 -17.82 28.29
CA SER A 193 -2.32 -18.12 27.12
C SER A 193 -2.28 -16.99 26.10
N SER A 194 -2.43 -15.73 26.56
CA SER A 194 -2.33 -14.56 25.69
C SER A 194 -0.93 -14.39 25.11
N PHE A 195 0.11 -14.66 25.91
CA PHE A 195 1.50 -14.65 25.47
C PHE A 195 1.76 -15.67 24.36
N CYS A 196 1.38 -16.94 24.57
CA CYS A 196 1.57 -17.99 23.58
C CYS A 196 0.78 -17.75 22.29
N LEU A 197 -0.42 -17.16 22.38
CA LEU A 197 -1.20 -16.77 21.19
C LEU A 197 -0.50 -15.67 20.40
N ALA A 198 0.12 -14.69 21.07
CA ALA A 198 0.88 -13.64 20.39
C ALA A 198 2.14 -14.17 19.70
N LEU A 199 2.85 -15.13 20.31
CA LEU A 199 4.00 -15.80 19.69
C LEU A 199 3.67 -16.49 18.36
N GLN A 200 2.41 -16.91 18.14
CA GLN A 200 1.97 -17.53 16.89
C GLN A 200 1.67 -16.50 15.78
N GLN A 201 1.49 -15.22 16.15
CA GLN A 201 1.02 -14.17 15.25
C GLN A 201 2.07 -13.08 15.00
N SER A 202 3.07 -12.97 15.87
CA SER A 202 4.03 -11.87 15.87
C SER A 202 5.40 -12.38 16.25
N LEU A 203 6.42 -11.84 15.56
CA LEU A 203 7.81 -12.00 15.93
C LEU A 203 8.15 -11.01 17.05
N PHE A 204 8.91 -11.46 18.03
CA PHE A 204 9.53 -10.59 19.02
C PHE A 204 11.06 -10.76 18.93
N ASP A 205 11.76 -9.65 19.11
CA ASP A 205 13.22 -9.60 19.10
C ASP A 205 13.78 -9.98 20.47
N GLY A 206 13.01 -9.83 21.55
CA GLY A 206 13.43 -10.23 22.89
C GLY A 206 12.28 -10.38 23.87
N TYR A 207 12.58 -10.98 25.01
CA TYR A 207 11.60 -11.37 26.01
C TYR A 207 12.06 -11.01 27.42
N VAL A 208 11.13 -10.53 28.24
CA VAL A 208 11.29 -10.40 29.69
C VAL A 208 10.17 -11.16 30.36
N VAL A 209 10.49 -12.23 31.08
CA VAL A 209 9.52 -13.21 31.58
C VAL A 209 9.67 -13.37 33.08
N ASP A 210 8.61 -13.16 33.84
CA ASP A 210 8.57 -13.57 35.24
C ASP A 210 8.48 -15.09 35.35
N TRP A 211 9.31 -15.66 36.21
CA TRP A 211 9.42 -17.10 36.37
C TRP A 211 8.11 -17.75 36.86
N LEU A 212 7.34 -17.02 37.67
CA LEU A 212 6.10 -17.50 38.27
C LEU A 212 4.93 -16.67 37.77
N ILE A 213 4.07 -17.26 36.94
CA ILE A 213 2.87 -16.60 36.40
C ILE A 213 1.65 -17.30 37.00
N GLY A 214 1.04 -16.68 38.03
CA GLY A 214 -0.05 -17.29 38.78
C GLY A 214 0.38 -18.57 39.52
N GLN A 215 0.04 -19.75 38.97
CA GLN A 215 0.43 -21.06 39.49
C GLN A 215 1.36 -21.83 38.54
N GLU A 216 1.65 -21.26 37.37
CA GLU A 216 2.46 -21.86 36.32
C GLU A 216 3.89 -21.29 36.38
N THR A 217 4.83 -22.01 35.77
CA THR A 217 6.21 -21.54 35.63
C THR A 217 6.48 -21.13 34.20
N ALA A 218 7.44 -20.22 34.02
CA ALA A 218 7.89 -19.76 32.72
C ALA A 218 8.52 -20.84 31.84
N ASP A 219 8.78 -22.06 32.35
CA ASP A 219 9.47 -23.14 31.63
C ASP A 219 8.78 -23.45 30.29
N GLN A 220 7.45 -23.56 30.29
CA GLN A 220 6.66 -23.79 29.07
C GLN A 220 6.68 -22.59 28.12
N CYS A 221 6.70 -21.37 28.64
CA CYS A 221 6.80 -20.17 27.84
C CYS A 221 8.16 -20.10 27.13
N ILE A 222 9.24 -20.43 27.85
CA ILE A 222 10.61 -20.46 27.31
C ILE A 222 10.71 -21.53 26.22
N GLU A 223 10.18 -22.72 26.44
CA GLU A 223 10.13 -23.78 25.40
C GLU A 223 9.38 -23.31 24.15
N THR A 224 8.26 -22.60 24.33
CA THR A 224 7.48 -22.04 23.21
C THR A 224 8.25 -20.95 22.47
N ILE A 225 8.98 -20.09 23.17
CA ILE A 225 9.88 -19.09 22.55
C ILE A 225 10.96 -19.78 21.73
N ARG A 226 11.60 -20.81 22.27
CA ARG A 226 12.64 -21.59 21.58
C ARG A 226 12.11 -22.41 20.40
N ALA A 227 10.80 -22.61 20.31
CA ALA A 227 10.13 -23.22 19.17
C ALA A 227 9.56 -22.20 18.16
N SER A 228 9.72 -20.90 18.42
CA SER A 228 9.21 -19.82 17.55
C SER A 228 10.13 -19.51 16.36
N ASP A 229 9.72 -18.56 15.52
CA ASP A 229 10.50 -18.10 14.36
C ASP A 229 11.79 -17.35 14.75
N ASN A 230 11.97 -16.95 16.02
CA ASN A 230 13.20 -16.37 16.55
C ASN A 230 13.69 -17.15 17.81
N PRO A 231 14.20 -18.38 17.63
CA PRO A 231 14.58 -19.24 18.75
C PRO A 231 15.78 -18.70 19.53
N ASP A 232 16.63 -17.87 18.92
CA ASP A 232 17.85 -17.33 19.52
C ASP A 232 17.63 -15.98 20.24
N ALA A 233 16.40 -15.46 20.25
CA ALA A 233 16.07 -14.21 20.92
C ALA A 233 16.48 -14.21 22.41
N PRO A 234 17.03 -13.10 22.94
CA PRO A 234 17.33 -13.00 24.36
C PRO A 234 16.06 -13.14 25.22
N VAL A 235 16.12 -14.02 26.22
CA VAL A 235 15.06 -14.22 27.21
C VAL A 235 15.59 -13.87 28.59
N LEU A 236 15.11 -12.77 29.18
CA LEU A 236 15.48 -12.33 30.52
C LEU A 236 14.46 -12.87 31.51
N VAL A 237 14.91 -13.60 32.53
CA VAL A 237 14.05 -14.18 33.57
C VAL A 237 14.05 -13.31 34.82
N LEU A 238 12.86 -12.89 35.24
CA LEU A 238 12.62 -12.20 36.51
C LEU A 238 12.18 -13.22 37.58
N THR A 239 12.51 -12.97 38.84
CA THR A 239 12.03 -13.80 39.95
C THR A 239 11.96 -13.02 41.25
N GLY A 240 10.90 -13.24 42.04
CA GLY A 240 10.76 -12.67 43.38
C GLY A 240 11.23 -13.58 44.53
N GLN A 241 11.74 -14.77 44.24
CA GLN A 241 12.11 -15.76 45.28
C GLN A 241 13.43 -16.47 44.98
N LEU A 242 14.53 -15.71 45.03
CA LEU A 242 15.87 -16.29 45.21
C LEU A 242 15.99 -16.71 46.68
N GLY A 243 16.43 -17.93 46.96
CA GLY A 243 16.56 -18.46 48.33
C GLY A 243 15.79 -19.74 48.65
N THR A 244 15.19 -20.42 47.66
CA THR A 244 14.74 -21.82 47.83
C THR A 244 15.52 -22.72 46.87
N ASP A 245 16.17 -23.76 47.39
CA ASP A 245 17.07 -24.65 46.63
C ASP A 245 16.42 -25.22 45.35
N GLN A 246 15.11 -25.48 45.40
CA GLN A 246 14.35 -26.01 44.26
C GLN A 246 14.23 -25.00 43.12
N ARG A 247 13.81 -23.76 43.40
CA ARG A 247 13.60 -22.74 42.36
C ARG A 247 14.90 -22.30 41.71
N GLU A 248 15.97 -22.20 42.50
CA GLU A 248 17.30 -21.91 41.99
C GLU A 248 17.79 -23.02 41.06
N SER A 249 17.53 -24.28 41.41
CA SER A 249 17.89 -25.43 40.57
C SER A 249 17.11 -25.46 39.25
N GLU A 250 15.83 -25.10 39.27
CA GLU A 250 14.97 -25.04 38.07
C GLU A 250 15.40 -23.90 37.13
N ILE A 251 15.63 -22.70 37.66
CA ILE A 251 16.13 -21.57 36.87
C ILE A 251 17.53 -21.88 36.31
N ALA A 252 18.42 -22.45 37.13
CA ALA A 252 19.76 -22.85 36.68
C ALA A 252 19.71 -23.94 35.59
N ARG A 253 18.69 -24.79 35.59
CA ARG A 253 18.42 -25.73 34.49
C ARG A 253 18.01 -24.96 33.23
N ALA A 254 17.03 -24.06 33.32
CA ALA A 254 16.59 -23.26 32.17
C ALA A 254 17.74 -22.42 31.58
N MET A 255 18.64 -21.88 32.40
CA MET A 255 19.83 -21.16 31.93
C MET A 255 20.76 -22.06 31.10
N ARG A 256 20.92 -23.33 31.48
CA ARG A 256 21.78 -24.28 30.75
C ARG A 256 21.10 -24.81 29.49
N ASP A 257 19.81 -25.13 29.59
CA ASP A 257 19.10 -25.88 28.57
C ASP A 257 18.50 -24.96 27.50
N TYR A 258 18.17 -23.72 27.86
CA TYR A 258 17.49 -22.75 26.99
C TYR A 258 18.20 -21.40 26.86
N ASP A 259 19.43 -21.26 27.40
CA ASP A 259 20.24 -20.03 27.32
C ASP A 259 19.46 -18.77 27.73
N VAL A 260 18.76 -18.85 28.87
CA VAL A 260 18.06 -17.69 29.44
C VAL A 260 19.00 -16.84 30.30
N LEU A 261 18.77 -15.53 30.30
CA LEU A 261 19.56 -14.55 31.01
C LEU A 261 18.92 -14.20 32.36
N GLY A 262 19.70 -14.21 33.43
CA GLY A 262 19.24 -13.93 34.78
C GLY A 262 19.70 -15.02 35.75
N PRO A 263 18.97 -15.26 36.86
CA PRO A 263 17.74 -14.57 37.26
C PRO A 263 17.96 -13.11 37.68
N TYR A 264 17.00 -12.23 37.38
CA TYR A 264 16.94 -10.87 37.91
C TYR A 264 15.94 -10.80 39.06
N GLU A 265 16.42 -10.40 40.25
CA GLU A 265 15.60 -10.35 41.46
C GLU A 265 14.60 -9.18 41.44
N LYS A 266 13.35 -9.44 41.82
CA LYS A 266 12.32 -8.41 42.06
C LYS A 266 12.53 -7.76 43.45
N PRO A 267 12.32 -6.44 43.63
CA PRO A 267 11.77 -5.49 42.66
C PRO A 267 12.78 -5.13 41.57
N VAL A 268 12.30 -5.16 40.31
CA VAL A 268 13.16 -5.02 39.14
C VAL A 268 13.68 -3.59 39.03
N ARG A 269 15.00 -3.47 38.86
CA ARG A 269 15.63 -2.21 38.46
C ARG A 269 15.50 -2.05 36.95
N LEU A 270 14.55 -1.24 36.48
CA LEU A 270 14.21 -1.11 35.05
C LEU A 270 15.44 -0.80 34.15
N HIS A 271 16.36 0.04 34.62
CA HIS A 271 17.60 0.37 33.90
C HIS A 271 18.57 -0.82 33.75
N VAL A 272 18.51 -1.81 34.65
CA VAL A 272 19.31 -3.04 34.55
C VAL A 272 18.77 -3.93 33.42
N ILE A 273 17.44 -3.99 33.28
CA ILE A 273 16.79 -4.74 32.19
C ILE A 273 17.07 -4.08 30.84
N GLU A 274 16.94 -2.75 30.75
CA GLU A 274 17.34 -1.98 29.54
C GLU A 274 18.79 -2.27 29.16
N ALA A 275 19.73 -2.13 30.11
CA ALA A 275 21.15 -2.39 29.83
C ALA A 275 21.43 -3.83 29.42
N ALA A 276 20.72 -4.81 29.99
CA ALA A 276 20.83 -6.20 29.61
C ALA A 276 20.31 -6.44 28.19
N LEU A 277 19.16 -5.87 27.80
CA LEU A 277 18.62 -5.94 26.45
C LEU A 277 19.56 -5.28 25.43
N LEU A 278 20.00 -4.05 25.68
CA LEU A 278 20.95 -3.34 24.79
C LEU A 278 22.22 -4.16 24.54
N ARG A 279 22.77 -4.78 25.59
CA ARG A 279 23.93 -5.67 25.46
C ARG A 279 23.64 -6.88 24.57
N CYS A 280 22.45 -7.47 24.64
CA CYS A 280 22.09 -8.62 23.81
C CYS A 280 21.97 -8.22 22.34
N PHE A 281 21.48 -7.01 22.07
CA PHE A 281 21.30 -6.49 20.72
C PHE A 281 22.53 -5.79 20.14
N ASN A 282 23.63 -5.69 20.90
CA ASN A 282 24.84 -4.95 20.54
C ASN A 282 24.56 -3.47 20.19
N LEU A 283 23.65 -2.84 20.94
CA LEU A 283 23.28 -1.43 20.83
C LEU A 283 23.97 -0.54 21.88
#